data_AF-A0A498N1D9-F1
#
_entry.id   AF-A0A498N1D9-F1
#
_cell.length_a   1.000
_cell.length_b   1.000
_cell.length_c   1.000
_cell.angle_alpha   90.00
_cell.angle_beta   90.00
_cell.angle_gamma   90.00
#
_symmetry.space_group_name_H-M   'P 1'
#
loop_
_entity.id
_entity.type
_entity.pdbx_description
1 polymer ?
#
loop_
_entity_poly.entity_id
_entity_poly.type
_entity_poly.pdbx_seq_one_letter_code
_entity_poly.pdbx_strand_id
1 'polypeptide(L)'
;MDPVHNTYSCKVRVWRYLKGKTKVNGEVLLDGGNKVMIGGFGDPHICDNQVATGDTRIFFVNLAPEYMWPSHKNELMLNSSLMRITLRNLEEVEHCVEDLQQKKEERVRWKEQDRTCQHVERILSSLFTSDRLISLSQTLALGFPNVFYEIWEPSHQRMELKACRHHNTSIEGLNDL
;
A
#
# COMPACT_ATOMS: atom_id res chain seq x y z
N MET A 1 -16.49 7.97 -28.03
CA MET A 1 -16.89 9.13 -27.23
C MET A 1 -18.03 8.68 -26.34
N ASP A 2 -17.81 8.68 -25.03
CA ASP A 2 -18.85 8.50 -24.03
C ASP A 2 -19.56 9.84 -23.81
N PRO A 3 -20.85 9.97 -24.20
CA PRO A 3 -21.57 11.22 -24.13
C PRO A 3 -21.90 11.66 -22.69
N VAL A 4 -21.85 10.75 -21.71
CA VAL A 4 -22.19 11.08 -20.31
C VAL A 4 -21.04 11.85 -19.64
N HIS A 5 -19.82 11.37 -19.82
CA HIS A 5 -18.63 11.96 -19.20
C HIS A 5 -17.83 12.84 -20.17
N ASN A 6 -18.25 12.95 -21.43
CA ASN A 6 -17.53 13.64 -22.50
C ASN A 6 -16.07 13.17 -22.63
N THR A 7 -15.84 11.89 -22.38
CA THR A 7 -14.52 11.25 -22.50
C THR A 7 -14.49 10.30 -23.68
N TYR A 8 -13.31 9.85 -24.07
CA TYR A 8 -13.17 8.81 -25.08
C TYR A 8 -12.23 7.71 -24.62
N SER A 9 -12.42 6.53 -25.21
CA SER A 9 -11.56 5.37 -24.98
C SER A 9 -10.69 5.09 -26.19
N CYS A 10 -9.49 4.59 -25.95
CA CYS A 10 -8.50 4.25 -26.97
C CYS A 10 -7.95 2.85 -26.74
N LYS A 11 -7.64 2.16 -27.84
CA LYS A 11 -6.97 0.86 -27.82
C LYS A 11 -5.46 1.06 -27.79
N VAL A 12 -4.83 0.60 -26.73
CA VAL A 12 -3.40 0.82 -26.48
C VAL A 12 -2.65 -0.49 -26.50
N ARG A 13 -1.53 -0.52 -27.24
CA ARG A 13 -0.58 -1.64 -27.21
C ARG A 13 0.40 -1.44 -26.06
N VAL A 14 0.36 -2.34 -25.09
CA VAL A 14 1.25 -2.30 -23.93
C VAL A 14 2.63 -2.79 -24.30
N TRP A 15 3.65 -2.01 -23.93
CA TRP A 15 5.05 -2.42 -24.04
C TRP A 15 5.55 -3.05 -22.74
N ARG A 16 5.44 -2.32 -21.63
CA ARG A 16 5.88 -2.74 -20.29
C ARG A 16 4.90 -2.23 -19.24
N TYR A 17 4.73 -3.00 -18.17
CA TYR A 17 4.02 -2.59 -16.96
C TYR A 17 5.02 -2.10 -15.92
N LEU A 18 4.89 -0.86 -15.48
CA LEU A 18 5.68 -0.33 -14.35
C LEU A 18 5.07 -0.72 -12.99
N LYS A 19 3.75 -0.95 -12.96
CA LYS A 19 2.99 -1.35 -11.76
C LYS A 19 1.77 -2.17 -12.14
N GLY A 20 1.36 -3.09 -11.26
CA GLY A 20 0.02 -3.69 -11.31
C GLY A 20 -0.22 -4.74 -12.42
N LYS A 21 0.84 -5.30 -13.02
CA LYS A 21 0.73 -6.33 -14.07
C LYS A 21 -0.21 -7.49 -13.69
N THR A 22 -0.12 -7.97 -12.45
CA THR A 22 -0.95 -9.07 -11.95
C THR A 22 -2.44 -8.73 -11.91
N LYS A 23 -2.78 -7.48 -11.56
CA LYS A 23 -4.18 -7.00 -11.55
C LYS A 23 -4.73 -6.91 -12.97
N VAL A 24 -3.98 -6.35 -13.90
CA VAL A 24 -4.41 -6.22 -15.30
C VAL A 24 -4.64 -7.60 -15.92
N ASN A 25 -3.73 -8.55 -15.71
CA ASN A 25 -3.87 -9.89 -16.29
C ASN A 25 -5.02 -10.71 -15.68
N GLY A 26 -5.42 -10.44 -14.43
CA GLY A 26 -6.49 -11.16 -13.76
C GLY A 26 -7.89 -10.58 -14.01
N GLU A 27 -7.99 -9.27 -14.22
CA GLU A 27 -9.26 -8.54 -14.21
C GLU A 27 -9.62 -7.92 -15.58
N VAL A 28 -8.67 -7.82 -16.51
CA VAL A 28 -8.87 -7.21 -17.84
C VAL A 28 -8.64 -8.24 -18.95
N LEU A 29 -9.58 -8.31 -19.90
CA LEU A 29 -9.42 -9.13 -21.11
C LEU A 29 -8.42 -8.47 -22.07
N LEU A 30 -7.28 -9.13 -22.28
CA LEU A 30 -6.23 -8.65 -23.18
C LEU A 30 -6.51 -9.10 -24.63
N ASP A 31 -6.72 -8.15 -25.53
CA ASP A 31 -6.84 -8.45 -26.95
C ASP A 31 -5.46 -8.74 -27.56
N GLY A 32 -5.28 -9.92 -28.13
CA GLY A 32 -4.00 -10.37 -28.68
C GLY A 32 -2.86 -10.45 -27.65
N GLY A 33 -3.18 -10.55 -26.35
CA GLY A 33 -2.22 -10.73 -25.26
C GLY A 33 -1.48 -9.47 -24.79
N ASN A 34 -1.52 -8.36 -25.53
CA ASN A 34 -0.85 -7.11 -25.14
C ASN A 34 -1.61 -5.82 -25.50
N LYS A 35 -2.88 -5.88 -25.88
CA LYS A 35 -3.70 -4.69 -26.12
C LYS A 35 -4.76 -4.56 -25.04
N VAL A 36 -4.93 -3.33 -24.57
CA VAL A 36 -5.92 -2.95 -23.56
C VAL A 36 -6.77 -1.78 -24.06
N MET A 37 -8.00 -1.70 -23.58
CA MET A 37 -8.84 -0.51 -23.74
C MET A 37 -8.59 0.42 -22.55
N ILE A 38 -8.22 1.67 -22.84
CA ILE A 38 -8.07 2.72 -21.83
C ILE A 38 -9.15 3.78 -22.08
N GLY A 39 -9.97 4.06 -21.08
CA GLY A 39 -10.99 5.11 -21.08
C GLY A 39 -10.58 6.34 -20.27
N GLY A 40 -11.39 7.40 -20.33
CA GLY A 40 -11.19 8.63 -19.55
C GLY A 40 -10.31 9.70 -20.23
N PHE A 41 -9.97 9.53 -21.51
CA PHE A 41 -9.28 10.59 -22.25
C PHE A 41 -10.23 11.78 -22.48
N GLY A 42 -9.70 12.99 -22.35
CA GLY A 42 -10.49 14.22 -22.41
C GLY A 42 -11.20 14.61 -21.09
N ASP A 43 -10.98 13.90 -19.98
CA ASP A 43 -11.51 14.30 -18.68
C ASP A 43 -10.98 15.68 -18.25
N PRO A 44 -11.86 16.70 -18.06
CA PRO A 44 -11.45 18.07 -17.71
C PRO A 44 -10.69 18.19 -16.38
N HIS A 45 -10.75 17.19 -15.50
CA HIS A 45 -10.00 17.19 -14.23
C HIS A 45 -8.53 16.79 -14.41
N ILE A 46 -8.17 16.26 -15.58
CA ILE A 46 -6.82 15.80 -15.89
C ILE A 46 -6.16 16.81 -16.83
N CYS A 47 -4.99 17.34 -16.46
CA CYS A 47 -4.33 18.40 -17.21
C CYS A 47 -3.82 17.93 -18.60
N ASP A 48 -3.03 16.85 -18.65
CA ASP A 48 -2.59 16.23 -19.90
C ASP A 48 -3.41 14.96 -20.13
N ASN A 49 -4.46 15.07 -20.95
CA ASN A 49 -5.50 14.05 -21.08
C ASN A 49 -5.82 13.66 -22.53
N GLN A 50 -5.05 14.18 -23.50
CA GLN A 50 -5.28 13.95 -24.93
C GLN A 50 -4.21 13.02 -25.50
N VAL A 51 -4.64 12.14 -26.41
CA VAL A 51 -3.74 11.27 -27.18
C VAL A 51 -4.13 11.24 -28.65
N ALA A 52 -3.13 11.13 -29.51
CA ALA A 52 -3.29 10.87 -30.93
C ALA A 52 -2.85 9.45 -31.30
N THR A 53 -3.26 8.98 -32.48
CA THR A 53 -2.78 7.69 -33.00
C THR A 53 -1.27 7.72 -33.17
N GLY A 54 -0.58 6.73 -32.60
CA GLY A 54 0.88 6.61 -32.63
C GLY A 54 1.58 7.22 -31.42
N ASP A 55 0.86 7.91 -30.53
CA ASP A 55 1.46 8.43 -29.30
C ASP A 55 1.96 7.30 -28.39
N THR A 56 3.12 7.54 -27.78
CA THR A 56 3.67 6.69 -26.72
C THR A 56 3.78 7.51 -25.45
N ARG A 57 3.12 7.05 -24.38
CA ARG A 57 3.03 7.73 -23.07
C ARG A 57 3.09 6.69 -21.95
N ILE A 58 3.40 7.15 -20.74
CA ILE A 58 3.17 6.42 -19.49
C ILE A 58 1.75 6.76 -19.04
N PHE A 59 0.94 5.73 -18.80
CA PHE A 59 -0.46 5.87 -18.41
C PHE A 59 -0.62 5.51 -16.92
N PHE A 60 -1.21 6.42 -16.16
CA PHE A 60 -1.62 6.17 -14.79
C PHE A 60 -3.10 5.85 -14.77
N VAL A 61 -3.40 4.56 -14.58
CA VAL A 61 -4.76 4.03 -14.77
C VAL A 61 -5.19 3.17 -13.59
N ASN A 62 -6.50 3.09 -13.41
CA ASN A 62 -7.16 2.17 -12.49
C ASN A 62 -8.13 1.28 -13.25
N LEU A 63 -8.55 0.17 -12.63
CA LEU A 63 -9.65 -0.62 -13.17
C LEU A 63 -10.94 0.18 -13.12
N ALA A 64 -11.76 0.07 -14.18
CA ALA A 64 -13.06 0.71 -14.19
C ALA A 64 -13.92 0.19 -13.02
N PRO A 65 -14.39 1.06 -12.12
CA PRO A 65 -15.22 0.65 -10.99
C PRO A 65 -16.59 0.17 -11.45
N GLU A 66 -17.24 -0.67 -10.64
CA GLU A 66 -18.49 -1.36 -11.01
C GLU A 66 -19.63 -0.41 -11.39
N TYR A 67 -19.68 0.80 -10.82
CA TYR A 67 -20.72 1.79 -11.14
C TYR A 67 -20.61 2.35 -12.57
N MET A 68 -19.46 2.22 -13.23
CA MET A 68 -19.27 2.62 -14.64
C MET A 68 -19.63 1.49 -15.61
N TRP A 69 -20.01 0.31 -15.09
CA TRP A 69 -20.42 -0.80 -15.91
C TRP A 69 -21.88 -0.61 -16.34
N PRO A 70 -22.25 -1.04 -17.56
CA PRO A 70 -21.47 -1.86 -18.49
C PRO A 70 -20.54 -1.07 -19.42
N SER A 71 -20.69 0.26 -19.51
CA SER A 71 -20.04 1.09 -20.54
C SER A 71 -18.51 0.98 -20.56
N HIS A 72 -17.88 0.87 -19.39
CA HIS A 72 -16.43 0.75 -19.25
C HIS A 72 -15.98 -0.60 -18.70
N LYS A 73 -16.79 -1.65 -18.86
CA LYS A 73 -16.43 -3.00 -18.37
C LYS A 73 -15.19 -3.51 -19.13
N ASN A 74 -14.21 -4.01 -18.40
CA ASN A 74 -12.89 -4.43 -18.91
C ASN A 74 -12.05 -3.29 -19.50
N GLU A 75 -12.33 -2.04 -19.15
CA GLU A 75 -11.48 -0.90 -19.49
C GLU A 75 -10.63 -0.46 -18.29
N LEU A 76 -9.47 0.12 -18.59
CA LEU A 76 -8.66 0.82 -17.62
C LEU A 76 -8.98 2.32 -17.71
N MET A 77 -9.35 2.95 -16.61
CA MET A 77 -9.70 4.37 -16.59
C MET A 77 -8.48 5.21 -16.23
N LEU A 78 -8.25 6.26 -17.02
CA LEU A 78 -7.23 7.26 -16.74
C LEU A 78 -7.50 7.92 -15.37
N ASN A 79 -6.47 7.98 -14.53
CA ASN A 79 -6.58 8.52 -13.18
C ASN A 79 -5.84 9.85 -13.01
N SER A 80 -4.78 10.07 -13.78
CA SER A 80 -3.99 11.31 -13.73
C SER A 80 -3.36 11.61 -15.09
N SER A 81 -2.68 12.76 -15.16
CA SER A 81 -2.06 13.28 -16.38
C SER A 81 -1.12 12.26 -17.04
N LEU A 82 -1.17 12.23 -18.37
CA LEU A 82 -0.26 11.45 -19.18
C LEU A 82 1.16 11.96 -19.01
N MET A 83 2.12 11.04 -19.00
CA MET A 83 3.52 11.38 -18.86
C MET A 83 4.29 10.94 -20.10
N ARG A 84 5.22 11.78 -20.55
CA ARG A 84 6.07 11.47 -21.70
C ARG A 84 7.06 10.37 -21.37
N ILE A 85 7.42 9.58 -22.39
CA ILE A 85 8.49 8.60 -22.27
C ILE A 85 9.83 9.32 -22.35
N THR A 86 10.55 9.35 -21.23
CA THR A 86 11.95 9.77 -21.12
C THR A 86 12.64 8.86 -20.10
N LEU A 87 13.97 8.76 -20.14
CA LEU A 87 14.71 7.95 -19.15
C LEU A 87 14.44 8.45 -17.72
N ARG A 88 14.55 9.77 -17.51
CA ARG A 88 14.26 10.40 -16.22
C ARG A 88 12.88 10.04 -15.67
N ASN A 89 11.85 10.15 -16.51
CA ASN A 89 10.48 9.86 -16.08
C ASN A 89 10.28 8.38 -15.75
N LEU A 90 10.94 7.48 -16.49
CA LEU A 90 10.86 6.04 -16.23
C LEU A 90 11.54 5.71 -14.89
N GLU A 91 12.74 6.22 -14.67
CA GLU A 91 13.51 6.02 -13.42
C GLU A 91 12.74 6.56 -12.20
N GLU A 92 12.21 7.78 -12.27
CA GLU A 92 11.44 8.39 -11.18
C GLU A 92 10.19 7.57 -10.83
N VAL A 93 9.46 7.09 -11.84
CA VAL A 93 8.25 6.29 -11.62
C VAL A 93 8.60 4.90 -11.08
N GLU A 94 9.63 4.25 -11.61
CA GLU A 94 10.09 2.94 -11.11
C GLU A 94 10.52 3.04 -9.64
N HIS A 95 11.35 4.03 -9.28
CA HIS A 95 11.77 4.27 -7.89
C HIS A 95 10.59 4.54 -6.96
N CYS A 96 9.65 5.40 -7.37
CA CYS A 96 8.46 5.68 -6.56
C CYS A 96 7.59 4.44 -6.34
N VAL A 97 7.51 3.54 -7.32
CA VAL A 97 6.75 2.28 -7.20
C VAL A 97 7.45 1.32 -6.22
N GLU A 98 8.77 1.22 -6.30
CA GLU A 98 9.59 0.39 -5.40
C GLU A 98 9.52 0.88 -3.95
N ASP A 99 9.68 2.19 -3.71
CA ASP A 99 9.58 2.79 -2.37
C ASP A 99 8.22 2.52 -1.71
N LEU A 100 7.14 2.63 -2.48
CA LEU A 100 5.80 2.36 -2.00
C LEU A 100 5.57 0.88 -1.69
N GLN A 101 6.28 -0.01 -2.37
CA GLN A 101 6.24 -1.44 -2.12
C GLN A 101 6.97 -1.78 -0.81
N GLN A 102 8.16 -1.21 -0.59
CA GLN A 102 8.90 -1.35 0.67
C GLN A 102 8.09 -0.84 1.86
N LYS A 103 7.52 0.37 1.76
CA LYS A 103 6.66 0.94 2.82
C LYS A 103 5.43 0.08 3.11
N LYS A 104 4.88 -0.62 2.11
CA LYS A 104 3.77 -1.55 2.35
C LYS A 104 4.23 -2.77 3.13
N GLU A 105 5.38 -3.33 2.79
CA GLU A 105 5.94 -4.50 3.48
C GLU A 105 6.31 -4.16 4.92
N GLU A 106 6.90 -2.99 5.16
CA GLU A 106 7.11 -2.45 6.50
C GLU A 106 5.78 -2.29 7.25
N ARG A 107 4.76 -1.69 6.63
CA ARG A 107 3.44 -1.53 7.26
C ARG A 107 2.79 -2.88 7.60
N VAL A 108 2.95 -3.91 6.75
CA VAL A 108 2.46 -5.26 7.04
C VAL A 108 3.22 -5.84 8.23
N ARG A 109 4.54 -5.67 8.28
CA ARG A 109 5.38 -6.10 9.41
C ARG A 109 4.94 -5.44 10.71
N TRP A 110 4.73 -4.12 10.71
CA TRP A 110 4.22 -3.38 11.87
C TRP A 110 2.84 -3.86 12.32
N LYS A 111 1.92 -4.09 11.38
CA LYS A 111 0.58 -4.62 11.71
C LYS A 111 0.63 -6.01 12.32
N GLU A 112 1.56 -6.86 11.87
CA GLU A 112 1.74 -8.19 12.44
C GLU A 112 2.34 -8.10 13.85
N GLN A 113 3.31 -7.21 14.03
CA GLN A 113 3.91 -6.95 15.34
C GLN A 113 2.88 -6.39 16.34
N ASP A 114 2.02 -5.46 15.91
CA ASP A 114 0.91 -4.95 16.73
C ASP A 114 -0.09 -6.05 17.10
N ARG A 115 -0.41 -6.97 16.18
CA ARG A 115 -1.28 -8.12 16.47
C ARG A 115 -0.66 -9.06 17.50
N THR A 116 0.64 -9.34 17.41
CA THR A 116 1.34 -10.11 18.45
C THR A 116 1.34 -9.39 19.81
N CYS A 117 1.58 -8.08 19.85
CA CYS A 117 1.54 -7.31 21.09
C CYS A 117 0.14 -7.31 21.72
N GLN A 118 -0.93 -7.12 20.94
CA GLN A 118 -2.32 -7.20 21.42
C GLN A 118 -2.70 -8.61 21.91
N HIS A 119 -2.21 -9.65 21.26
CA HIS A 119 -2.49 -11.04 21.66
C HIS A 119 -1.85 -11.36 23.02
N VAL A 120 -0.61 -10.93 23.21
CA VAL A 120 0.12 -11.03 24.48
C VAL A 120 -0.59 -10.26 25.59
N GLU A 121 -0.99 -9.01 25.35
CA GLU A 121 -1.71 -8.21 26.35
C GLU A 121 -3.01 -8.88 26.81
N ARG A 122 -3.76 -9.51 25.88
CA ARG A 122 -4.96 -10.28 26.23
C ARG A 122 -4.64 -11.49 27.12
N ILE A 123 -3.61 -12.26 26.78
CA ILE A 123 -3.17 -13.41 27.60
C ILE A 123 -2.80 -12.93 29.01
N LEU A 124 -1.96 -11.91 29.12
CA LEU A 124 -1.56 -11.35 30.41
C LEU A 124 -2.78 -10.85 31.20
N SER A 125 -3.68 -10.07 30.58
CA SER A 125 -4.88 -9.58 31.26
C SER A 125 -5.77 -10.70 31.82
N SER A 126 -5.84 -11.85 31.14
CA SER A 126 -6.59 -13.03 31.60
C SER A 126 -5.88 -13.80 32.72
N LEU A 127 -4.54 -13.77 32.75
CA LEU A 127 -3.73 -14.41 33.79
C LEU A 127 -3.68 -13.57 35.07
N PHE A 128 -3.76 -12.24 34.96
CA PHE A 128 -3.74 -11.29 36.08
C PHE A 128 -5.09 -11.17 36.82
N THR A 129 -6.18 -11.74 36.29
CA THR A 129 -7.48 -11.84 37.02
C THR A 129 -7.55 -13.01 38.01
N SER A 130 -6.47 -13.78 38.18
CA SER A 130 -6.39 -14.84 39.18
C SER A 130 -5.18 -14.60 40.08
N ASP A 131 -5.36 -14.63 41.40
CA ASP A 131 -4.30 -14.51 42.41
C ASP A 131 -3.35 -15.74 42.40
N ARG A 132 -2.63 -15.94 41.28
CA ARG A 132 -1.47 -16.82 41.20
C ARG A 132 -0.32 -16.10 40.49
N LEU A 133 0.57 -15.64 41.36
CA LEU A 133 1.79 -14.88 41.12
C LEU A 133 2.78 -15.51 40.13
N ILE A 134 3.46 -14.62 39.39
CA ILE A 134 4.92 -14.53 39.18
C ILE A 134 5.65 -15.67 38.42
N SER A 135 5.07 -16.85 38.16
CA SER A 135 5.81 -17.89 37.38
C SER A 135 5.66 -17.80 35.85
N LEU A 136 4.79 -16.93 35.33
CA LEU A 136 4.47 -16.86 33.90
C LEU A 136 5.33 -15.88 33.08
N SER A 137 6.17 -15.05 33.72
CA SER A 137 7.00 -14.09 32.98
C SER A 137 8.16 -14.76 32.23
N GLN A 138 8.68 -15.90 32.72
CA GLN A 138 9.80 -16.61 32.08
C GLN A 138 9.36 -17.43 30.85
N THR A 139 8.13 -17.95 30.83
CA THR A 139 7.66 -18.79 29.70
C THR A 139 7.25 -17.95 28.48
N LEU A 140 6.73 -16.73 28.67
CA LEU A 140 6.35 -15.84 27.56
C LEU A 140 7.55 -15.18 26.87
N ALA A 141 8.70 -15.06 27.56
CA ALA A 141 9.93 -14.48 27.01
C ALA A 141 10.62 -15.38 25.96
N LEU A 142 10.38 -16.69 25.98
CA LEU A 142 11.02 -17.64 25.05
C LEU A 142 10.26 -17.82 23.72
N GLY A 143 9.03 -17.32 23.62
CA GLY A 143 8.20 -17.43 22.41
C GLY A 143 8.19 -16.18 21.51
N PHE A 144 8.60 -15.02 22.03
CA PHE A 144 8.47 -13.73 21.34
C PHE A 144 9.71 -12.83 21.59
N PRO A 145 10.78 -12.96 20.80
CA PRO A 145 12.07 -12.29 21.06
C PRO A 145 12.05 -10.75 20.97
N ASN A 146 10.92 -10.15 20.57
CA ASN A 146 10.80 -8.69 20.38
C ASN A 146 9.87 -8.00 21.40
N VAL A 147 9.40 -8.71 22.43
CA VAL A 147 8.53 -8.15 23.48
C VAL A 147 9.30 -8.09 24.80
N PHE A 148 9.71 -6.89 25.20
CA PHE A 148 10.28 -6.63 26.53
C PHE A 148 9.15 -6.33 27.52
N TYR A 149 9.16 -7.00 28.68
CA TYR A 149 8.27 -6.70 29.80
C TYR A 149 9.10 -6.10 30.93
N GLU A 150 8.72 -4.92 31.41
CA GLU A 150 9.28 -4.32 32.62
C GLU A 150 8.30 -4.59 33.77
N ILE A 151 8.73 -5.37 34.78
CA ILE A 151 7.92 -5.64 35.97
C ILE A 151 8.22 -4.55 36.98
N TRP A 152 7.20 -3.77 37.35
CA TRP A 152 7.30 -2.69 38.33
C TRP A 152 6.93 -3.17 39.74
N GLU A 153 7.64 -2.69 40.76
CA GLU A 153 7.58 -3.18 42.15
C GLU A 153 6.27 -2.74 42.87
N PRO A 154 5.72 -3.51 43.83
CA PRO A 154 4.31 -3.41 44.26
C PRO A 154 3.91 -2.22 45.13
N SER A 155 4.74 -1.18 45.28
CA SER A 155 4.51 -0.10 46.24
C SER A 155 3.66 1.07 45.71
N HIS A 156 3.29 1.07 44.42
CA HIS A 156 2.37 2.06 43.83
C HIS A 156 1.18 1.36 43.16
N GLN A 157 -0.05 1.67 43.60
CA GLN A 157 -1.33 1.07 43.16
C GLN A 157 -1.77 1.47 41.73
N ARG A 158 -0.88 1.41 40.74
CA ARG A 158 -1.27 1.49 39.32
C ARG A 158 -0.23 0.81 38.44
N MET A 159 -0.56 -0.39 37.95
CA MET A 159 0.19 -1.02 36.85
C MET A 159 -0.35 -0.46 35.52
N GLU A 160 0.51 0.21 34.75
CA GLU A 160 0.26 0.50 33.34
C GLU A 160 1.03 -0.49 32.48
N LEU A 161 0.33 -1.31 31.70
CA LEU A 161 0.92 -2.12 30.63
C LEU A 161 1.39 -1.16 29.52
N LYS A 162 2.70 -1.04 29.33
CA LYS A 162 3.27 -0.39 28.14
C LYS A 162 3.63 -1.46 27.12
N ALA A 163 2.71 -1.78 26.21
CA ALA A 163 3.07 -2.59 25.04
C ALA A 163 3.97 -1.81 24.07
N CYS A 164 5.04 -2.50 23.65
CA CYS A 164 5.75 -2.33 22.39
C CYS A 164 6.04 -0.88 21.97
N ARG A 165 7.00 -0.22 22.62
CA ARG A 165 7.71 0.92 22.03
C ARG A 165 9.14 0.47 21.73
N HIS A 166 9.39 -0.07 20.53
CA HIS A 166 10.77 -0.17 20.04
C HIS A 166 11.28 1.25 19.81
N HIS A 167 12.09 1.74 20.74
CA HIS A 167 13.08 2.75 20.42
C HIS A 167 14.06 2.12 19.43
N ASN A 168 13.87 2.42 18.14
CA ASN A 168 15.03 2.54 17.26
C ASN A 168 15.39 4.02 17.25
N THR A 169 16.34 4.37 18.13
CA THR A 169 17.23 5.51 17.90
C THR A 169 17.94 5.30 16.57
N SER A 170 17.57 6.11 15.58
CA SER A 170 18.46 6.58 14.52
C SER A 170 17.96 7.92 14.03
N ILE A 171 18.00 8.92 14.93
CA ILE A 171 18.32 10.30 14.58
C ILE A 171 19.19 10.82 15.74
N GLU A 172 20.49 10.55 15.67
CA GLU A 172 21.49 11.44 16.26
C GLU A 172 21.95 12.42 15.18
N GLY A 173 21.94 13.71 15.50
CA GLY A 173 22.47 14.84 14.71
C GLY A 173 21.46 15.38 13.68
N LEU A 174 20.78 16.51 13.85
CA LEU A 174 21.31 17.83 14.20
C LEU A 174 22.55 18.16 13.34
N ASN A 175 22.28 18.71 12.16
CA ASN A 175 23.12 19.72 11.52
C ASN A 175 22.18 20.70 10.82
N ASP A 176 21.65 21.63 11.61
CA ASP A 176 21.50 23.00 11.12
C ASP A 176 22.91 23.57 10.96
N LEU A 177 23.30 23.79 9.69
CA LEU A 177 24.19 24.85 9.23
C LEU A 177 23.79 25.20 7.79
#